data_AF-A0A350AX61-F1
#
_entry.id   AF-A0A350AX61-F1
#
_cell.length_a   1.000
_cell.length_b   1.000
_cell.length_c   1.000
_cell.angle_alpha   90.00
_cell.angle_beta   90.00
_cell.angle_gamma   90.00
#
_symmetry.space_group_name_H-M   'P 1'
#
loop_
_entity.id
_entity.type
_entity.pdbx_description
1 polymer ?
#
loop_
_entity_poly.entity_id
_entity_poly.type
_entity_poly.pdbx_seq_one_letter_code
_entity_poly.pdbx_strand_id
1 'polypeptide(L)' 'RARISADGKLYTCLFASQGLDLKTFMRAKGYHKSKLFDLLAEHWGQRKDRYSELRTEQSEPREKVEMSYIGG' A
#
# COMPACT_ATOMS: atom_id res chain seq x y z
N ARG A 1 0.00 3.49 5.81
CA ARG A 1 -1.45 3.20 5.76
C ARG A 1 -1.63 1.89 4.98
N ALA A 2 -2.30 0.89 5.54
CA ALA A 2 -2.67 -0.33 4.83
C ALA A 2 -4.15 -0.28 4.45
N ARG A 3 -4.55 -1.01 3.41
CA ARG A 3 -5.95 -1.13 2.95
C ARG A 3 -6.24 -2.58 2.63
N ILE A 4 -7.46 -3.03 2.95
CA ILE A 4 -7.95 -4.34 2.55
C ILE A 4 -9.03 -4.12 1.50
N SER A 5 -8.88 -4.80 0.38
CA SER A 5 -9.82 -4.80 -0.75
C SER A 5 -11.00 -5.74 -0.47
N ALA A 6 -12.09 -5.56 -1.23
CA ALA A 6 -13.31 -6.38 -1.05
C ALA A 6 -13.09 -7.87 -1.36
N ASP A 7 -12.13 -8.22 -2.23
CA ASP A 7 -11.73 -9.61 -2.50
C ASP A 7 -10.80 -10.19 -1.41
N GLY A 8 -10.37 -9.38 -0.45
CA GLY A 8 -9.61 -9.81 0.74
C GLY A 8 -8.10 -9.75 0.59
N LYS A 9 -7.59 -8.92 -0.32
CA LYS A 9 -6.16 -8.65 -0.49
C LYS A 9 -5.73 -7.39 0.27
N LEU A 10 -4.58 -7.44 0.92
CA LEU A 10 -3.93 -6.32 1.58
C LEU A 10 -3.05 -5.56 0.60
N TYR A 11 -3.19 -4.23 0.60
CA TYR A 11 -2.37 -3.30 -0.16
C TYR A 11 -1.75 -2.27 0.79
N THR A 12 -0.46 -2.02 0.61
CA THR A 12 0.31 -1.06 1.43
C THR A 12 0.56 0.27 0.72
N CYS A 13 0.34 0.32 -0.59
CA CYS A 13 0.28 1.52 -1.42
C CYS A 13 -1.07 1.60 -2.13
N LEU A 14 -1.57 2.83 -2.33
CA LEU A 14 -2.71 3.11 -3.19
C LEU A 14 -2.52 2.67 -4.64
N PHE A 15 -1.27 2.66 -5.09
CA PHE A 15 -0.87 2.41 -6.47
C PHE A 15 -0.15 1.06 -6.63
N ALA A 16 -0.19 0.20 -5.61
CA ALA A 16 0.43 -1.12 -5.69
C ALA A 16 -0.27 -1.97 -6.76
N SER A 17 0.51 -2.56 -7.67
CA SER A 17 0.02 -3.45 -8.72
C SER A 17 -0.27 -4.86 -8.23
N GLN A 18 0.24 -5.23 -7.05
CA GLN A 18 0.07 -6.53 -6.42
C GLN A 18 -0.30 -6.35 -4.95
N GLY A 19 -1.21 -7.20 -4.47
CA GLY A 19 -1.66 -7.22 -3.08
C GLY A 19 -1.50 -8.60 -2.47
N LEU A 20 -1.30 -8.65 -1.16
CA LEU A 20 -1.14 -9.88 -0.40
C LEU A 20 -2.52 -10.53 -0.14
N ASP A 21 -2.75 -11.76 -0.63
CA ASP A 21 -4.03 -12.47 -0.46
C ASP A 21 -4.20 -13.02 0.96
N LEU A 22 -4.72 -12.18 1.84
CA LEU A 22 -5.02 -12.56 3.22
C LEU A 22 -6.19 -13.54 3.31
N LYS A 23 -7.16 -13.45 2.41
CA LYS A 23 -8.36 -14.31 2.42
C LYS A 23 -7.99 -15.77 2.22
N THR A 24 -7.18 -16.07 1.21
CA THR A 24 -6.71 -17.44 0.96
C THR A 24 -5.81 -17.92 2.08
N PHE A 25 -4.88 -17.06 2.55
CA PHE A 25 -3.99 -17.39 3.66
C PHE A 25 -4.73 -17.75 4.94
N MET A 26 -5.75 -16.98 5.33
CA MET A 26 -6.53 -17.21 6.55
C MET A 26 -7.46 -18.43 6.45
N ARG A 27 -7.89 -18.80 5.23
CA ARG A 27 -8.75 -19.96 4.99
C ARG A 27 -7.97 -21.25 4.76
N ALA A 28 -6.65 -21.19 4.69
CA ALA A 28 -5.81 -22.36 4.48
C ALA A 28 -5.87 -23.31 5.68
N LYS A 29 -5.79 -24.62 5.40
CA LYS A 29 -5.68 -25.65 6.44
C LYS A 29 -4.36 -25.48 7.18
N GLY A 30 -4.40 -25.40 8.51
CA GLY A 30 -3.21 -25.12 9.33
C GLY A 30 -2.88 -23.63 9.50
N TYR A 31 -3.85 -22.74 9.24
CA TYR A 31 -3.78 -21.34 9.64
C TYR A 31 -3.53 -21.22 11.15
N HIS A 32 -2.61 -20.34 11.51
CA HIS A 32 -2.35 -19.96 12.89
C HIS A 32 -2.13 -18.45 12.98
N LYS A 33 -2.63 -17.83 14.05
CA LYS A 33 -2.59 -16.37 14.21
C LYS A 33 -1.15 -15.82 14.20
N SER A 34 -0.18 -16.56 14.76
CA SER A 34 1.23 -16.14 14.74
C SER A 34 1.77 -15.98 13.32
N LYS A 35 1.46 -16.93 12.42
CA LYS A 35 1.88 -16.87 11.01
C LYS A 35 1.33 -15.64 10.28
N LEU A 36 0.14 -15.18 10.67
CA LEU A 36 -0.41 -13.92 10.15
C LEU A 36 0.41 -12.72 10.59
N PHE A 37 0.78 -12.66 11.88
CA PHE A 37 1.61 -11.58 12.39
C PHE A 37 2.99 -11.56 11.73
N ASP A 38 3.62 -12.72 11.58
CA ASP A 38 4.93 -12.84 10.93
C ASP A 38 4.86 -12.34 9.48
N LEU A 39 3.85 -12.80 8.73
CA LEU A 39 3.61 -12.39 7.34
C LEU A 39 3.38 -10.87 7.22
N LEU A 40 2.59 -10.28 8.12
CA LEU A 40 2.34 -8.84 8.13
C LEU A 40 3.60 -8.05 8.50
N ALA A 41 4.37 -8.51 9.48
CA ALA A 41 5.61 -7.87 9.92
C ALA A 41 6.67 -7.88 8.80
N GLU A 42 6.85 -9.02 8.13
CA GLU A 42 7.75 -9.15 6.99
C GLU A 42 7.32 -8.22 5.84
N HIS A 43 6.04 -8.27 5.47
CA HIS A 43 5.52 -7.46 4.37
C HIS A 43 5.61 -5.95 4.67
N TRP A 44 5.38 -5.55 5.93
CA TRP A 44 5.51 -4.16 6.35
C TRP A 44 6.98 -3.70 6.42
N GLY A 45 7.90 -4.58 6.84
CA GLY A 45 9.33 -4.30 6.89
C GLY A 45 9.95 -4.07 5.51
N GLN A 46 9.47 -4.78 4.49
CA GLN A 46 9.92 -4.60 3.10
C GLN A 46 9.25 -3.41 2.38
N ARG A 47 8.35 -2.70 3.04
CA ARG A 47 7.55 -1.63 2.43
C ARG A 47 8.43 -0.44 2.04
N LYS A 48 8.59 -0.23 0.73
CA LYS A 48 9.27 0.94 0.12
C LYS A 48 8.30 1.85 -0.63
N ASP A 49 7.03 1.84 -0.24
CA ASP A 49 5.96 2.55 -0.94
C ASP A 49 6.07 4.07 -0.78
N ARG A 50 6.77 4.72 -1.71
CA ARG A 50 6.91 6.18 -1.85
C ARG A 50 6.52 6.63 -3.26
N TYR A 51 5.47 6.01 -3.81
CA TYR A 51 5.06 6.20 -5.20
C TYR A 51 4.80 7.68 -5.55
N SER A 52 4.14 8.44 -4.67
CA SER A 52 3.89 9.87 -4.91
C SER A 52 5.18 10.70 -4.96
N GLU A 53 6.19 10.35 -4.16
CA GLU A 53 7.51 11.01 -4.17
C GLU A 53 8.28 10.65 -5.43
N LEU A 54 8.39 9.36 -5.76
CA LEU A 54 9.07 8.88 -6.97
C LEU A 54 8.45 9.42 -8.25
N ARG A 55 7.12 9.50 -8.31
CA ARG A 55 6.42 10.12 -9.44
C ARG A 55 6.76 11.60 -9.55
N THR A 56 6.86 12.31 -8.43
CA THR A 56 7.20 13.74 -8.40
C THR A 56 8.67 13.95 -8.81
N GLU A 57 9.59 13.06 -8.41
CA GLU A 57 10.99 13.10 -8.86
C GLU A 57 11.15 12.78 -10.37
N GLN A 58 10.29 11.92 -10.92
CA GLN A 58 10.31 11.56 -12.34
C GLN A 58 9.49 12.49 -13.23
N SER A 59 8.71 13.41 -12.66
CA SER A 59 8.00 14.42 -13.44
C SER A 59 8.76 15.74 -13.36
N GLU A 60 9.02 16.34 -14.53
CA GLU A 60 9.55 17.70 -14.63
C GLU A 60 8.77 18.62 -13.68
N PRO A 61 9.45 19.45 -12.86
CA PRO A 61 8.80 20.36 -11.95
C PRO A 61 7.94 21.33 -12.75
N ARG A 62 6.63 21.09 -12.78
CA ARG A 62 5.65 22.03 -13.29
C ARG A 62 5.33 23.01 -12.17
N GLU A 63 5.25 24.29 -12.51
CA GLU A 63 4.71 25.30 -11.60
C GLU A 63 3.34 24.84 -11.09
N LYS A 64 3.30 24.38 -9.84
CA LYS A 64 2.04 24.06 -9.17
C LYS A 64 1.42 25.38 -8.79
N VAL A 65 0.22 25.65 -9.30
CA VAL A 65 -0.53 26.79 -8.82
C VAL A 65 -0.87 26.53 -7.35
N GLU A 66 -0.42 27.44 -6.49
CA GLU A 66 -0.67 27.37 -5.05
C GLU A 66 -2.17 27.45 -4.77
N MET A 67 -2.66 26.59 -3.86
CA MET A 67 -4.08 26.58 -3.46
C MET A 67 -4.49 27.90 -2.80
N SER A 68 -3.54 28.71 -2.32
CA SER A 68 -3.78 30.09 -1.87
C SER A 68 -4.20 31.04 -3.00
N TYR A 69 -3.91 30.70 -4.27
CA TYR A 69 -4.16 31.53 -5.44
C TYR A 69 -5.46 31.16 -6.17
N ILE A 70 -5.96 29.91 -6.04
CA ILE A 70 -7.18 29.43 -6.73
C ILE A 70 -8.41 29.30 -5.81
N GLY A 71 -8.26 29.54 -4.51
CA GLY A 71 -9.40 29.77 -3.60
C GLY A 71 -9.77 28.59 -2.71
N GLY A 72 -10.26 28.93 -1.51
CA GLY A 72 -10.88 28.00 -0.56
C GLY A 72 -12.36 27.77 -0.83
#